data_AF-A0A950Y981-F1
#
_entry.id   AF-A0A950Y981-F1
#
_cell.length_a   1.000
_cell.length_b   1.000
_cell.length_c   1.000
_cell.angle_alpha   90.00
_cell.angle_beta   90.00
_cell.angle_gamma   90.00
#
_symmetry.space_group_name_H-M   'P 1'
#
loop_
_entity.id
_entity.type
_entity.pdbx_description
1 polymer ?
#
loop_
_entity_poly.entity_id
_entity_poly.type
_entity_poly.pdbx_seq_one_letter_code
_entity_poly.pdbx_strand_id
1 'polypeptide(L)'
;MARKRVLSLLLAAFFIAGASVAVAQASTHGRSHRHDGDFGAGRGPATTTPIKHLVVIFQENVSFDHYFATYPNAANTDGSPFYASRNTPSVNGLSGALLTNNPNLGNPQRLSHSQAATCDQDHDYTDEQSAYDHGLMDMFVQKTGSGLTLAQCLKNEGNPAPAGGTDPNYAVMDYYDGNTVTGLWNYAQHFAMSDNSYSTNFGPSTPGAINVTSGQTFG
;
A
#
# COMPACT_ATOMS: atom_id res chain seq x y z
N MET A 1 28.87 -33.12 -40.64
CA MET A 1 28.57 -31.80 -40.04
C MET A 1 27.36 -31.95 -39.12
N ALA A 2 27.60 -32.13 -37.82
CA ALA A 2 26.55 -32.32 -36.82
C ALA A 2 26.16 -30.94 -36.23
N ARG A 3 24.88 -30.58 -36.33
CA ARG A 3 24.32 -29.37 -35.70
C ARG A 3 24.04 -29.65 -34.21
N LYS A 4 24.86 -29.11 -33.31
CA LYS A 4 24.55 -29.05 -31.88
C LYS A 4 23.53 -27.93 -31.66
N ARG A 5 22.33 -28.29 -31.20
CA ARG A 5 21.37 -27.35 -30.60
C ARG A 5 21.83 -27.09 -29.16
N VAL A 6 22.16 -25.84 -28.84
CA VAL A 6 22.36 -25.43 -27.44
C VAL A 6 21.04 -24.86 -26.95
N LEU A 7 20.48 -25.52 -25.95
CA LEU A 7 19.25 -25.19 -25.27
C LEU A 7 19.59 -24.10 -24.24
N SER A 8 19.13 -22.87 -24.44
CA SER A 8 19.24 -21.82 -23.42
C SER A 8 18.14 -22.01 -22.40
N LEU A 9 18.50 -22.55 -21.22
CA LEU A 9 17.66 -22.53 -20.03
C LEU A 9 17.57 -21.09 -19.51
N LEU A 10 16.43 -20.44 -19.70
CA LEU A 10 16.06 -19.24 -18.96
C LEU A 10 15.57 -19.67 -17.57
N LEU A 11 16.40 -19.47 -16.55
CA LEU A 11 15.95 -19.49 -15.17
C LEU A 11 15.03 -18.28 -14.95
N ALA A 12 13.73 -18.52 -14.84
CA ALA A 12 12.81 -17.54 -14.27
C ALA A 12 13.05 -17.50 -12.76
N ALA A 13 13.69 -16.42 -12.28
CA ALA A 13 13.79 -16.15 -10.86
C ALA A 13 12.45 -15.57 -10.39
N PHE A 14 11.64 -16.40 -9.74
CA PHE A 14 10.52 -15.94 -8.92
C PHE A 14 11.08 -15.19 -7.71
N PHE A 15 10.93 -13.87 -7.68
CA PHE A 15 11.14 -13.10 -6.46
C PHE A 15 9.90 -13.24 -5.58
N ILE A 16 9.92 -14.23 -4.69
CA ILE A 16 9.09 -14.20 -3.48
C ILE A 16 9.84 -13.27 -2.53
N ALA A 17 9.27 -12.09 -2.27
CA ALA A 17 9.78 -11.15 -1.28
C ALA A 17 9.65 -11.75 0.13
N GLY A 18 10.58 -12.63 0.48
CA GLY A 18 10.79 -13.10 1.85
C GLY A 18 11.55 -12.05 2.63
N ALA A 19 10.98 -11.60 3.75
CA ALA A 19 11.61 -10.65 4.67
C ALA A 19 13.03 -11.10 5.04
N SER A 20 14.04 -10.35 4.58
CA SER A 20 15.44 -10.55 4.94
C SER A 20 15.70 -9.89 6.29
N VAL A 21 15.79 -10.70 7.35
CA VAL A 21 16.28 -10.27 8.66
C VAL A 21 17.80 -10.12 8.57
N ALA A 22 18.30 -8.87 8.55
CA ALA A 22 19.72 -8.59 8.69
C ALA A 22 20.11 -8.62 10.17
N VAL A 23 20.76 -9.70 10.63
CA VAL A 23 21.40 -9.75 11.95
C VAL A 23 22.86 -9.31 11.78
N ALA A 24 23.18 -8.10 12.24
CA ALA A 24 24.57 -7.67 12.39
C ALA A 24 25.13 -8.23 13.72
N GLN A 25 25.98 -9.26 13.65
CA GLN A 25 26.76 -9.71 14.80
C GLN A 25 28.09 -8.96 14.86
N ALA A 26 28.24 -8.06 15.83
CA ALA A 26 29.53 -7.52 16.21
C ALA A 26 30.17 -8.46 17.25
N SER A 27 31.19 -9.21 16.85
CA SER A 27 31.99 -10.05 17.74
C SER A 27 33.07 -9.21 18.44
N THR A 28 32.94 -9.00 19.75
CA THR A 28 34.02 -8.52 20.61
C THR A 28 34.46 -9.64 21.57
N HIS A 29 35.76 -9.92 21.57
CA HIS A 29 36.37 -10.95 22.40
C HIS A 29 36.52 -10.48 23.86
N GLY A 30 35.93 -11.25 24.78
CA GLY A 30 36.52 -11.68 26.05
C GLY A 30 36.92 -10.63 27.12
N ARG A 31 36.12 -10.55 28.18
CA ARG A 31 36.62 -10.48 29.57
C ARG A 31 35.64 -11.14 30.52
N SER A 32 36.02 -12.28 31.07
CA SER A 32 35.27 -13.05 32.06
C SER A 32 35.36 -12.38 33.44
N HIS A 33 34.41 -11.51 33.76
CA HIS A 33 34.10 -11.19 35.14
C HIS A 33 32.98 -12.09 35.63
N ARG A 34 33.32 -13.04 36.50
CA ARG A 34 32.34 -13.78 37.29
C ARG A 34 31.68 -12.80 38.25
N HIS A 35 30.39 -12.55 38.04
CA HIS A 35 29.52 -11.98 39.05
C HIS A 35 28.50 -13.07 39.41
N ASP A 36 28.73 -13.70 40.56
CA ASP A 36 27.70 -14.44 41.28
C ASP A 36 26.66 -13.42 41.78
N GLY A 37 25.38 -13.69 41.55
CA GLY A 37 24.30 -12.97 42.22
C GLY A 37 23.15 -12.53 41.31
N ASP A 38 22.03 -13.21 41.48
CA ASP A 38 20.66 -12.79 41.17
C ASP A 38 20.25 -12.83 39.68
N PHE A 39 19.69 -13.96 39.26
CA PHE A 39 18.77 -14.01 38.13
C PHE A 39 17.44 -13.35 38.54
N GLY A 40 17.50 -12.04 38.80
CA GLY A 40 16.30 -11.22 38.79
C GLY A 40 15.66 -11.39 37.43
N ALA A 41 14.44 -11.92 37.38
CA ALA A 41 13.62 -11.93 36.19
C ALA A 41 13.55 -10.48 35.68
N GLY A 42 14.41 -10.15 34.72
CA GLY A 42 14.67 -8.78 34.32
C GLY A 42 13.37 -8.20 33.81
N ARG A 43 12.78 -7.29 34.60
CA ARG A 43 11.69 -6.44 34.11
C ARG A 43 12.20 -5.83 32.81
N GLY A 44 11.51 -6.13 31.71
CA GLY A 44 11.82 -5.56 30.40
C GLY A 44 11.87 -4.02 30.47
N PRO A 45 12.41 -3.36 29.43
CA PRO A 45 12.65 -1.92 29.47
C PRO A 45 11.44 -1.14 29.99
N ALA A 46 11.72 -0.14 30.82
CA ALA A 46 10.69 0.78 31.30
C ALA A 46 10.13 1.56 30.10
N THR A 47 8.81 1.65 29.99
CA THR A 47 8.10 2.32 28.90
C THR A 47 7.01 3.20 29.50
N THR A 48 6.68 4.32 28.83
CA THR A 48 5.62 5.25 29.28
C THR A 48 4.23 4.63 29.16
N THR A 49 4.03 3.74 28.20
CA THR A 49 2.78 2.99 28.00
C THR A 49 2.99 1.51 28.33
N PRO A 50 1.92 0.70 28.43
CA PRO A 50 2.05 -0.76 28.55
C PRO A 50 2.72 -1.44 27.33
N ILE A 51 2.85 -0.76 26.19
CA ILE A 51 3.44 -1.32 24.97
C ILE A 51 4.95 -1.49 25.17
N LYS A 52 5.42 -2.74 25.10
CA LYS A 52 6.86 -3.11 25.24
C LYS A 52 7.56 -3.34 23.92
N HIS A 53 6.81 -3.71 22.89
CA HIS A 53 7.31 -4.02 21.56
C HIS A 53 6.43 -3.32 20.53
N LEU A 54 7.05 -2.60 19.60
CA LEU A 54 6.38 -1.98 18.46
C LEU A 54 6.95 -2.63 17.21
N VAL A 55 6.06 -3.20 16.38
CA VAL A 55 6.39 -3.69 15.05
C VAL A 55 5.75 -2.73 14.05
N VAL A 56 6.58 -2.12 13.20
CA VAL A 56 6.12 -1.23 12.13
C VAL A 56 6.17 -2.02 10.83
N ILE A 57 5.00 -2.24 10.22
CA ILE A 57 4.87 -2.83 8.88
C ILE A 57 4.67 -1.66 7.92
N PHE A 58 5.69 -1.37 7.11
CA PHE A 58 5.70 -0.24 6.19
C PHE A 58 5.40 -0.72 4.77
N GLN A 59 4.18 -0.48 4.31
CA GLN A 59 3.67 -0.87 3.00
C GLN A 59 4.05 0.17 1.92
N GLU A 60 3.89 -0.20 0.64
CA GLU A 60 4.23 0.65 -0.52
C GLU A 60 2.99 1.21 -1.23
N ASN A 61 3.17 2.37 -1.87
CA ASN A 61 2.48 2.85 -3.07
C ASN A 61 0.94 2.83 -3.09
N VAL A 62 0.28 2.94 -1.94
CA VAL A 62 -1.19 2.89 -1.89
C VAL A 62 -1.78 4.03 -1.05
N SER A 63 -2.71 4.77 -1.66
CA SER A 63 -3.48 5.83 -1.00
C SER A 63 -4.57 5.27 -0.08
N PHE A 64 -5.05 6.08 0.86
CA PHE A 64 -6.14 5.67 1.75
C PHE A 64 -7.40 5.27 0.97
N ASP A 65 -7.84 6.11 0.02
CA ASP A 65 -9.04 5.83 -0.79
C ASP A 65 -8.89 4.56 -1.62
N HIS A 66 -7.69 4.24 -2.12
CA HIS A 66 -7.50 3.02 -2.90
C HIS A 66 -7.77 1.73 -2.10
N TYR A 67 -7.56 1.72 -0.77
CA TYR A 67 -7.88 0.57 0.08
C TYR A 67 -9.15 0.71 0.91
N PHE A 68 -9.55 1.91 1.29
CA PHE A 68 -10.59 2.14 2.29
C PHE A 68 -11.65 3.15 1.85
N ALA A 69 -11.66 3.61 0.60
CA ALA A 69 -12.59 4.62 0.09
C ALA A 69 -14.05 4.37 0.51
N THR A 70 -14.49 3.12 0.39
CA THR A 70 -15.89 2.73 0.63
C THR A 70 -16.09 2.04 1.97
N TYR A 71 -15.06 1.93 2.81
CA TYR A 71 -15.18 1.31 4.12
C TYR A 71 -16.31 1.98 4.94
N PRO A 72 -17.20 1.23 5.60
CA PRO A 72 -17.19 -0.23 5.75
C PRO A 72 -18.19 -0.96 4.84
N ASN A 73 -18.55 -0.39 3.69
CA ASN A 73 -19.54 -0.93 2.76
C ASN A 73 -18.86 -1.61 1.57
N ALA A 74 -18.92 -2.93 1.53
CA ALA A 74 -18.46 -3.71 0.38
C ALA A 74 -19.62 -4.02 -0.57
N ALA A 75 -19.35 -4.17 -1.87
CA ALA A 75 -20.34 -4.51 -2.87
C ALA A 75 -20.96 -5.90 -2.62
N ASN A 76 -20.15 -6.85 -2.14
CA ASN A 76 -20.54 -8.24 -1.89
C ASN A 76 -21.11 -8.96 -3.12
N THR A 77 -20.61 -8.59 -4.30
CA THR A 77 -20.98 -9.19 -5.60
C THR A 77 -19.95 -10.20 -6.10
N ASP A 78 -18.73 -10.16 -5.57
CA ASP A 78 -17.61 -11.02 -5.92
C ASP A 78 -16.66 -11.17 -4.71
N GLY A 79 -15.57 -11.93 -4.88
CA GLY A 79 -14.54 -12.07 -3.87
C GLY A 79 -15.05 -12.67 -2.55
N SER A 80 -14.41 -12.28 -1.44
CA SER A 80 -14.85 -12.71 -0.11
C SER A 80 -15.91 -11.74 0.42
N PRO A 81 -17.07 -12.19 0.91
CA PRO A 81 -18.06 -11.27 1.46
C PRO A 81 -17.51 -10.55 2.70
N PHE A 82 -17.84 -9.28 2.84
CA PHE A 82 -17.51 -8.45 4.00
C PHE A 82 -18.78 -7.81 4.57
N TYR A 83 -18.97 -7.94 5.88
CA TYR A 83 -20.06 -7.33 6.61
C TYR A 83 -19.52 -6.64 7.85
N ALA A 84 -19.72 -5.33 7.92
CA ALA A 84 -19.31 -4.52 9.07
C ALA A 84 -20.09 -4.89 10.33
N SER A 85 -19.45 -4.74 11.48
CA SER A 85 -20.10 -4.84 12.78
C SER A 85 -21.12 -3.72 12.97
N ARG A 86 -22.13 -3.95 13.82
CA ARG A 86 -23.03 -2.89 14.25
C ARG A 86 -22.22 -1.76 14.90
N ASN A 87 -22.50 -0.51 14.51
CA ASN A 87 -21.82 0.70 14.97
C ASN A 87 -20.37 0.87 14.48
N THR A 88 -19.96 0.21 13.40
CA THR A 88 -18.70 0.58 12.74
C THR A 88 -18.74 2.07 12.34
N PRO A 89 -17.72 2.87 12.71
CA PRO A 89 -17.62 4.26 12.28
C PRO A 89 -17.46 4.39 10.77
N SER A 90 -17.95 5.49 10.21
CA SER A 90 -17.61 5.91 8.85
C SER A 90 -16.18 6.42 8.77
N VAL A 91 -15.63 6.45 7.56
CA VAL A 91 -14.36 7.12 7.23
C VAL A 91 -14.60 8.36 6.38
N ASN A 92 -13.63 9.26 6.35
CA ASN A 92 -13.52 10.29 5.34
C ASN A 92 -13.05 9.68 4.01
N GLY A 93 -13.98 9.06 3.27
CA GLY A 93 -13.71 8.39 1.99
C GLY A 93 -14.69 8.78 0.88
N LEU A 94 -14.78 7.94 -0.16
CA LEU A 94 -15.61 8.21 -1.33
C LEU A 94 -17.10 7.97 -1.05
N SER A 95 -17.89 9.03 -1.24
CA SER A 95 -19.36 8.97 -1.17
C SER A 95 -20.01 10.03 -2.05
N GLY A 96 -21.28 9.84 -2.41
CA GLY A 96 -22.07 10.81 -3.16
C GLY A 96 -21.39 11.28 -4.46
N ALA A 97 -21.21 12.59 -4.59
CA ALA A 97 -20.60 13.19 -5.78
C ALA A 97 -19.17 12.72 -6.04
N LEU A 98 -18.39 12.34 -5.02
CA LEU A 98 -17.03 11.81 -5.26
C LEU A 98 -17.03 10.49 -6.02
N LEU A 99 -18.12 9.72 -5.96
CA LEU A 99 -18.30 8.45 -6.71
C LEU A 99 -18.93 8.67 -8.09
N THR A 100 -19.79 9.68 -8.26
CA THR A 100 -20.64 9.81 -9.46
C THR A 100 -20.42 11.08 -10.28
N ASN A 101 -19.72 12.07 -9.73
CA ASN A 101 -19.40 13.34 -10.35
C ASN A 101 -18.09 13.89 -9.76
N ASN A 102 -17.05 13.05 -9.77
CA ASN A 102 -15.72 13.39 -9.30
C ASN A 102 -15.13 14.53 -10.15
N PRO A 103 -14.36 15.46 -9.57
CA PRO A 103 -13.81 16.58 -10.34
C PRO A 103 -12.72 16.16 -11.34
N ASN A 104 -12.12 14.98 -11.19
CA ASN A 104 -11.19 14.43 -12.18
C ASN A 104 -11.91 14.04 -13.49
N LEU A 105 -11.13 13.69 -14.52
CA LEU A 105 -11.63 13.33 -15.86
C LEU A 105 -12.51 12.07 -15.90
N GLY A 106 -12.58 11.31 -14.81
CA GLY A 106 -13.44 10.13 -14.68
C GLY A 106 -13.78 9.85 -13.22
N ASN A 107 -14.90 9.15 -13.03
CA ASN A 107 -15.31 8.71 -11.71
C ASN A 107 -14.49 7.49 -11.25
N PRO A 108 -14.17 7.39 -9.95
CA PRO A 108 -13.60 6.18 -9.35
C PRO A 108 -14.43 4.94 -9.63
N GLN A 109 -13.78 3.83 -10.01
CA GLN A 109 -14.44 2.54 -10.18
C GLN A 109 -13.90 1.51 -9.19
N ARG A 110 -14.79 0.59 -8.79
CA ARG A 110 -14.43 -0.51 -7.92
C ARG A 110 -13.67 -1.58 -8.70
N LEU A 111 -12.49 -1.94 -8.22
CA LEU A 111 -11.73 -3.11 -8.66
C LEU A 111 -12.28 -4.37 -8.00
N SER A 112 -12.79 -5.30 -8.81
CA SER A 112 -13.20 -6.62 -8.33
C SER A 112 -11.99 -7.47 -7.93
N HIS A 113 -12.23 -8.58 -7.24
CA HIS A 113 -11.16 -9.53 -6.92
C HIS A 113 -10.43 -10.08 -8.16
N SER A 114 -11.07 -10.09 -9.34
CA SER A 114 -10.42 -10.50 -10.60
C SER A 114 -9.48 -9.44 -11.18
N GLN A 115 -9.52 -8.22 -10.66
CA GLN A 115 -8.68 -7.08 -11.02
C GLN A 115 -7.72 -6.72 -9.88
N ALA A 116 -7.33 -7.72 -9.06
CA ALA A 116 -6.45 -7.51 -7.90
C ALA A 116 -5.01 -7.08 -8.25
N ALA A 117 -4.63 -7.14 -9.54
CA ALA A 117 -3.40 -6.54 -10.02
C ALA A 117 -3.72 -5.16 -10.62
N THR A 118 -3.10 -4.13 -10.06
CA THR A 118 -3.02 -2.80 -10.63
C THR A 118 -1.63 -2.58 -11.22
N CYS A 119 -1.54 -1.60 -12.12
CA CYS A 119 -0.26 -1.04 -12.53
C CYS A 119 0.19 0.06 -11.56
N ASP A 120 1.49 0.31 -11.51
CA ASP A 120 2.08 1.39 -10.73
C ASP A 120 1.70 2.74 -11.33
N GLN A 121 1.24 3.66 -10.47
CA GLN A 121 0.95 5.03 -10.87
C GLN A 121 2.16 5.90 -10.57
N ASP A 122 2.30 7.00 -11.29
CA ASP A 122 3.36 7.95 -10.99
C ASP A 122 3.16 8.55 -9.59
N HIS A 123 4.24 8.56 -8.83
CA HIS A 123 4.34 8.99 -7.43
C HIS A 123 5.60 9.85 -7.23
N ASP A 124 6.05 10.51 -8.30
CA ASP A 124 7.12 11.50 -8.25
C ASP A 124 6.65 12.79 -7.55
N TYR A 125 7.57 13.41 -6.81
CA TYR A 125 7.32 14.59 -5.97
C TYR A 125 6.57 15.72 -6.69
N THR A 126 6.96 16.03 -7.92
CA THR A 126 6.38 17.15 -8.68
C THR A 126 5.01 16.81 -9.25
N ASP A 127 4.82 15.57 -9.68
CA ASP A 127 3.58 15.13 -10.30
C ASP A 127 2.48 14.91 -9.26
N GLU A 128 2.81 14.40 -8.06
CA GLU A 128 1.85 14.36 -6.95
C GLU A 128 1.40 15.77 -6.52
N GLN A 129 2.33 16.73 -6.38
CA GLN A 129 1.94 18.13 -6.10
C GLN A 129 1.05 18.71 -7.19
N SER A 130 1.36 18.41 -8.45
CA SER A 130 0.59 18.89 -9.59
C SER A 130 -0.80 18.25 -9.65
N ALA A 131 -0.96 17.00 -9.20
CA ALA A 131 -2.24 16.31 -9.14
C ALA A 131 -3.19 16.91 -8.10
N TYR A 132 -2.65 17.40 -6.98
CA TYR A 132 -3.42 18.10 -5.96
C TYR A 132 -3.96 19.45 -6.45
N ASP A 133 -3.37 20.02 -7.50
CA ASP A 133 -3.77 21.25 -8.20
C ASP A 133 -4.28 22.36 -7.27
N HIS A 134 -3.40 22.85 -6.40
CA HIS A 134 -3.71 23.93 -5.45
C HIS A 134 -4.93 23.64 -4.53
N GLY A 135 -5.26 22.37 -4.32
CA GLY A 135 -6.39 21.91 -3.51
C GLY A 135 -7.68 21.65 -4.30
N LEU A 136 -7.66 21.76 -5.63
CA LEU A 136 -8.81 21.41 -6.49
C LEU A 136 -8.97 19.89 -6.65
N MET A 137 -7.85 19.15 -6.58
CA MET A 137 -7.83 17.68 -6.59
C MET A 137 -8.43 17.05 -7.86
N ASP A 138 -8.24 17.68 -9.02
CA ASP A 138 -8.91 17.36 -10.30
C ASP A 138 -7.93 16.99 -11.43
N MET A 139 -6.65 16.80 -11.10
CA MET A 139 -5.57 16.54 -12.05
C MET A 139 -4.89 15.17 -11.87
N PHE A 140 -5.44 14.25 -11.07
CA PHE A 140 -4.84 12.93 -10.83
C PHE A 140 -4.74 12.09 -12.10
N VAL A 141 -5.79 12.06 -12.92
CA VAL A 141 -5.77 11.33 -14.21
C VAL A 141 -4.62 11.81 -15.08
N GLN A 142 -4.38 13.12 -15.12
CA GLN A 142 -3.44 13.76 -16.01
C GLN A 142 -2.00 13.67 -15.49
N LYS A 143 -1.81 13.80 -14.18
CA LYS A 143 -0.49 13.99 -13.56
C LYS A 143 0.11 12.69 -13.04
N THR A 144 -0.63 11.93 -12.24
CA THR A 144 -0.14 10.67 -11.67
C THR A 144 -0.60 9.45 -12.46
N GLY A 145 -1.73 9.55 -13.17
CA GLY A 145 -2.27 8.47 -14.01
C GLY A 145 -1.82 8.47 -15.47
N SER A 146 -1.04 9.48 -15.92
CA SER A 146 -0.59 9.63 -17.31
C SER A 146 -1.71 9.60 -18.37
N GLY A 147 -2.96 9.85 -17.98
CA GLY A 147 -4.15 9.74 -18.82
C GLY A 147 -4.50 8.31 -19.23
N LEU A 148 -3.92 7.30 -18.60
CA LEU A 148 -4.07 5.90 -18.99
C LEU A 148 -5.30 5.27 -18.33
N THR A 149 -6.08 4.56 -19.14
CA THR A 149 -7.07 3.63 -18.63
C THR A 149 -6.39 2.44 -17.93
N LEU A 150 -7.10 1.74 -17.04
CA LEU A 150 -6.61 0.52 -16.40
C LEU A 150 -6.09 -0.51 -17.41
N ALA A 151 -6.79 -0.69 -18.53
CA ALA A 151 -6.38 -1.60 -19.60
C ALA A 151 -5.08 -1.16 -20.29
N GLN A 152 -4.90 0.13 -20.55
CA GLN A 152 -3.68 0.66 -21.17
C GLN A 152 -2.49 0.57 -20.20
N CYS A 153 -2.73 0.90 -18.94
CA CYS A 153 -1.72 0.93 -17.91
C CYS A 153 -1.18 -0.49 -17.61
N LEU A 154 -2.07 -1.47 -17.41
CA LEU A 154 -1.68 -2.88 -17.27
C LEU A 154 -0.94 -3.40 -18.51
N LYS A 155 -1.40 -3.04 -19.71
CA LYS A 155 -0.72 -3.44 -20.96
C LYS A 155 0.70 -2.89 -21.05
N ASN A 156 0.95 -1.66 -20.59
CA ASN A 156 2.28 -1.04 -20.62
C ASN A 156 3.28 -1.80 -19.72
N GLU A 157 2.79 -2.43 -18.66
CA GLU A 157 3.60 -3.30 -17.78
C GLU A 157 3.68 -4.75 -18.25
N GLY A 158 3.06 -5.08 -19.39
CA GLY A 158 3.01 -6.46 -19.89
C GLY A 158 1.99 -7.36 -19.18
N ASN A 159 1.06 -6.77 -18.43
CA ASN A 159 -0.03 -7.47 -17.76
C ASN A 159 -1.26 -7.63 -18.69
N PRO A 160 -2.09 -8.67 -18.49
CA PRO A 160 -3.32 -8.84 -19.25
C PRO A 160 -4.30 -7.69 -18.98
N ALA A 161 -5.15 -7.41 -19.98
CA ALA A 161 -6.24 -6.45 -19.82
C ALA A 161 -7.20 -6.88 -18.68
N PRO A 162 -7.79 -5.91 -17.94
CA PRO A 162 -8.70 -6.22 -16.86
C PRO A 162 -9.98 -6.87 -17.39
N ALA A 163 -10.55 -7.77 -16.59
CA ALA A 163 -11.88 -8.29 -16.87
C ALA A 163 -12.94 -7.29 -16.41
N GLY A 164 -13.73 -6.73 -17.33
CA GLY A 164 -14.81 -5.79 -17.01
C GLY A 164 -14.34 -4.35 -16.76
N GLY A 165 -15.20 -3.56 -16.11
CA GLY A 165 -15.08 -2.10 -15.98
C GLY A 165 -15.98 -1.34 -16.94
N THR A 166 -16.14 -0.04 -16.71
CA THR A 166 -16.90 0.87 -17.60
C THR A 166 -16.01 1.95 -18.17
N ASP A 167 -16.13 2.28 -19.46
CA ASP A 167 -15.28 3.30 -20.07
C ASP A 167 -15.80 4.74 -19.84
N PRO A 168 -14.92 5.72 -19.59
CA PRO A 168 -13.48 5.57 -19.36
C PRO A 168 -13.18 5.06 -17.93
N ASN A 169 -12.31 4.04 -17.82
CA ASN A 169 -11.81 3.56 -16.53
C ASN A 169 -10.34 3.93 -16.32
N TYR A 170 -10.04 5.01 -15.58
CA TYR A 170 -8.68 5.49 -15.34
C TYR A 170 -8.04 4.78 -14.14
N ALA A 171 -6.87 4.15 -14.34
CA ALA A 171 -6.24 3.29 -13.33
C ALA A 171 -6.03 3.99 -11.98
N VAL A 172 -5.60 5.25 -12.02
CA VAL A 172 -5.31 6.08 -10.84
C VAL A 172 -6.56 6.42 -10.01
N MET A 173 -7.76 6.32 -10.59
CA MET A 173 -9.01 6.67 -9.91
C MET A 173 -9.64 5.47 -9.19
N ASP A 174 -9.16 4.26 -9.46
CA ASP A 174 -9.83 3.05 -9.03
C ASP A 174 -9.55 2.70 -7.56
N TYR A 175 -10.45 1.93 -6.94
CA TYR A 175 -10.34 1.55 -5.53
C TYR A 175 -10.75 0.10 -5.28
N TYR A 176 -10.20 -0.50 -4.23
CA TYR A 176 -10.66 -1.77 -3.68
C TYR A 176 -11.70 -1.58 -2.58
N ASP A 177 -12.48 -2.62 -2.34
CA ASP A 177 -13.32 -2.75 -1.16
C ASP A 177 -12.99 -4.02 -0.35
N GLY A 178 -13.79 -4.26 0.69
CA GLY A 178 -13.65 -5.41 1.58
C GLY A 178 -13.76 -6.76 0.91
N ASN A 179 -14.18 -6.86 -0.35
CA ASN A 179 -14.20 -8.13 -1.07
C ASN A 179 -12.83 -8.53 -1.64
N THR A 180 -11.94 -7.56 -1.85
CA THR A 180 -10.58 -7.77 -2.35
C THR A 180 -9.55 -7.62 -1.24
N VAL A 181 -9.57 -6.51 -0.49
CA VAL A 181 -8.64 -6.24 0.63
C VAL A 181 -9.21 -6.67 1.98
N THR A 182 -9.86 -7.83 2.00
CA THR A 182 -10.63 -8.35 3.14
C THR A 182 -9.82 -8.41 4.44
N GLY A 183 -8.54 -8.76 4.36
CA GLY A 183 -7.65 -8.79 5.53
C GLY A 183 -7.47 -7.42 6.18
N LEU A 184 -7.24 -6.37 5.38
CA LEU A 184 -7.09 -5.00 5.86
C LEU A 184 -8.38 -4.47 6.48
N TRP A 185 -9.53 -4.72 5.85
CA TRP A 185 -10.83 -4.29 6.39
C TRP A 185 -11.19 -5.02 7.68
N ASN A 186 -10.84 -6.30 7.81
CA ASN A 186 -10.99 -7.01 9.08
C ASN A 186 -10.07 -6.47 10.17
N TYR A 187 -8.83 -6.05 9.84
CA TYR A 187 -8.02 -5.35 10.83
C TYR A 187 -8.68 -4.05 11.31
N ALA A 188 -9.28 -3.27 10.41
CA ALA A 188 -10.02 -2.05 10.79
C ALA A 188 -11.28 -2.35 11.65
N GLN A 189 -11.90 -3.51 11.51
CA GLN A 189 -13.03 -3.94 12.36
C GLN A 189 -12.61 -4.33 13.78
N HIS A 190 -11.40 -4.86 13.93
CA HIS A 190 -10.93 -5.44 15.20
C HIS A 190 -9.90 -4.58 15.94
N PHE A 191 -9.30 -3.62 15.26
CA PHE A 191 -8.27 -2.73 15.79
C PHE A 191 -8.63 -1.26 15.50
N ALA A 192 -7.62 -0.39 15.51
CA ALA A 192 -7.78 1.01 15.18
C ALA A 192 -7.31 1.29 13.75
N MET A 193 -7.96 2.26 13.11
CA MET A 193 -7.59 2.81 11.81
C MET A 193 -7.64 4.33 11.89
N SER A 194 -6.74 5.01 11.17
CA SER A 194 -6.76 6.47 11.02
C SER A 194 -7.05 6.79 9.56
N ASP A 195 -8.08 7.60 9.31
CA ASP A 195 -8.47 8.15 8.01
C ASP A 195 -7.92 9.57 7.79
N ASN A 196 -7.01 10.01 8.67
CA ASN A 196 -6.41 11.34 8.65
C ASN A 196 -4.90 11.25 8.93
N SER A 197 -4.22 10.39 8.17
CA SER A 197 -2.78 10.14 8.25
C SER A 197 -2.15 10.36 6.88
N TYR A 198 -1.15 11.25 6.81
CA TYR A 198 -0.53 11.66 5.55
C TYR A 198 0.96 11.34 5.55
N SER A 199 1.52 11.16 4.36
CA SER A 199 2.97 11.21 4.16
C SER A 199 3.51 12.57 4.61
N THR A 200 4.69 12.58 5.24
CA THR A 200 5.35 13.82 5.69
C THR A 200 5.64 14.78 4.51
N ASN A 201 5.91 14.22 3.34
CA ASN A 201 6.15 14.93 2.08
C ASN A 201 5.47 14.15 0.95
N PHE A 202 5.23 14.82 -0.19
CA PHE A 202 5.00 14.14 -1.46
C PHE A 202 6.20 13.29 -1.86
N GLY A 203 5.96 12.21 -2.61
CA GLY A 203 6.85 11.33 -3.37
C GLY A 203 8.30 11.06 -2.91
N PRO A 204 8.97 10.09 -3.56
CA PRO A 204 8.53 8.71 -3.72
C PRO A 204 8.87 7.88 -2.47
N SER A 205 9.06 6.56 -2.63
CA SER A 205 9.34 5.62 -1.53
C SER A 205 10.56 5.98 -0.68
N THR A 206 11.63 6.52 -1.29
CA THR A 206 12.88 6.86 -0.56
C THR A 206 12.65 7.96 0.50
N PRO A 207 12.08 9.13 0.16
CA PRO A 207 11.68 10.11 1.17
C PRO A 207 10.75 9.55 2.24
N GLY A 208 9.78 8.69 1.88
CA GLY A 208 8.89 8.03 2.84
C GLY A 208 9.64 7.16 3.86
N ALA A 209 10.57 6.32 3.41
CA ALA A 209 11.36 5.44 4.26
C ALA A 209 12.32 6.20 5.19
N ILE A 210 12.87 7.32 4.72
CA ILE A 210 13.67 8.22 5.56
C ILE A 210 12.76 8.86 6.62
N ASN A 211 11.66 9.46 6.20
CA ASN A 211 10.72 10.17 7.08
C ASN A 211 10.16 9.29 8.21
N VAL A 212 9.82 8.01 7.95
CA VAL A 212 9.30 7.13 9.01
C VAL A 212 10.35 6.84 10.10
N THR A 213 11.64 6.95 9.77
CA THR A 213 12.75 6.67 10.70
C THR A 213 13.30 7.93 11.36
N SER A 214 13.47 9.02 10.61
CA SER A 214 14.13 10.25 11.07
C SER A 214 13.20 11.46 11.24
N GLY A 215 11.96 11.39 10.76
CA GLY A 215 10.96 12.47 10.85
C GLY A 215 11.20 13.66 9.90
N GLN A 216 12.18 13.57 9.01
CA GLN A 216 12.53 14.61 8.02
C GLN A 216 13.44 14.02 6.93
N THR A 217 13.64 14.73 5.82
CA THR A 217 14.52 14.33 4.71
C THR A 217 15.81 15.16 4.58
N PHE A 218 16.07 16.10 5.48
CA PHE A 218 17.14 17.12 5.44
C PHE A 218 17.13 18.10 4.26
N GLY A 219 16.18 17.97 3.31
CA GLY A 219 16.11 18.82 2.12
C GLY A 219 16.92 18.25 0.98
#